data_AF-A0A0F8XRV5-F1
#
_entry.id   AF-A0A0F8XRV5-F1
#
_cell.length_a   1.000
_cell.length_b   1.000
_cell.length_c   1.000
_cell.angle_alpha   90.00
_cell.angle_beta   90.00
_cell.angle_gamma   90.00
#
_symmetry.space_group_name_H-M   'P 1'
#
loop_
_entity.id
_entity.type
_entity.pdbx_description
1 polymer ?
#
loop_
_entity_poly.entity_id
_entity_poly.type
_entity_poly.pdbx_seq_one_letter_code
_entity_poly.pdbx_strand_id
1 'polypeptide(L)'
;DSLSTTLNQLSRQSKHRFVILKIPGNSDLFEFAKLNKLNAYNLIFNGGEEFEIVFTSSPKNRTKITYLARKLKVPLMEIGNVTKGSGVVFLQNGKTYRIKDSGWQHFRS
;
A
#
# COMPACT_ATOMS: atom_id res chain seq x y z
N ASP A 1 9.57 -0.31 10.30
CA ASP A 1 9.65 -0.42 8.83
C ASP A 1 8.44 0.22 8.19
N SER A 2 8.61 0.96 7.10
CA SER A 2 7.49 1.62 6.40
C SER A 2 6.78 0.66 5.43
N LEU A 3 5.57 1.01 5.00
CA LEU A 3 4.79 0.22 4.03
C LEU A 3 5.56 0.00 2.71
N SER A 4 6.30 1.03 2.26
CA SER A 4 7.10 0.94 1.03
C SER A 4 8.25 -0.06 1.16
N THR A 5 8.95 -0.08 2.30
CA THR A 5 10.01 -1.05 2.59
C THR A 5 9.46 -2.47 2.67
N THR A 6 8.35 -2.66 3.40
CA THR A 6 7.70 -3.97 3.57
C THR A 6 7.29 -4.58 2.23
N LEU A 7 6.61 -3.80 1.38
CA LEU A 7 6.19 -4.28 0.05
C LEU A 7 7.38 -4.62 -0.85
N ASN A 8 8.46 -3.84 -0.79
CA ASN A 8 9.67 -4.12 -1.57
C ASN A 8 10.42 -5.36 -1.06
N GLN A 9 10.45 -5.59 0.26
CA GLN A 9 10.96 -6.84 0.84
C GLN A 9 10.12 -8.04 0.38
N LEU A 10 8.79 -7.97 0.48
CA LEU A 10 7.89 -9.03 0.00
C LEU A 10 8.10 -9.32 -1.49
N SER A 11 8.23 -8.29 -2.33
CA SER A 11 8.50 -8.44 -3.76
C SER A 11 9.84 -9.14 -4.03
N ARG A 12 10.91 -8.75 -3.32
CA ARG A 12 12.24 -9.36 -3.46
C ARG A 12 12.25 -10.83 -3.06
N GLN A 13 11.62 -11.17 -1.94
CA GLN A 13 11.61 -12.54 -1.42
C GLN A 13 10.73 -13.46 -2.29
N SER A 14 9.56 -12.99 -2.71
CA SER A 14 8.62 -13.80 -3.47
C SER A 14 8.93 -13.86 -4.97
N LYS A 15 9.76 -12.95 -5.50
CA LYS A 15 9.92 -12.74 -6.96
C LYS A 15 8.59 -12.47 -7.67
N HIS A 16 7.71 -11.73 -6.99
CA HIS A 16 6.42 -11.28 -7.52
C HIS A 16 6.34 -9.75 -7.55
N ARG A 17 5.49 -9.24 -8.44
CA ARG A 17 5.17 -7.82 -8.55
C ARG A 17 3.93 -7.51 -7.73
N PHE A 18 3.98 -6.40 -7.00
CA PHE A 18 2.87 -5.89 -6.21
C PHE A 18 2.30 -4.64 -6.90
N VAL A 19 1.02 -4.68 -7.24
CA VAL A 19 0.30 -3.60 -7.90
C VAL A 19 -0.67 -2.99 -6.88
N ILE A 20 -0.32 -1.82 -6.38
CA ILE A 20 -1.12 -1.03 -5.44
C ILE A 20 -2.13 -0.22 -6.26
N LEU A 21 -3.40 -0.35 -5.90
CA LEU A 21 -4.55 0.32 -6.54
C LEU A 21 -5.20 1.34 -5.61
N LYS A 22 -5.08 1.12 -4.30
CA LYS A 22 -5.62 2.00 -3.26
C LYS A 22 -4.57 2.20 -2.20
N ILE A 23 -4.52 3.40 -1.67
CA ILE A 23 -3.56 3.77 -0.63
C ILE A 23 -4.33 3.85 0.69
N PRO A 24 -3.83 3.24 1.77
CA PRO A 24 -4.43 3.37 3.08
C PRO A 24 -4.23 4.82 3.56
N GLY A 25 -5.30 5.59 3.59
CA GLY A 25 -5.32 6.96 4.07
C GLY A 25 -6.76 7.41 4.23
N ASN A 26 -7.11 7.97 5.38
CA ASN A 26 -8.40 8.61 5.59
C ASN A 26 -8.39 10.02 4.96
N SER A 27 -9.59 10.57 4.72
CA SER A 27 -9.77 11.95 4.27
C SER A 27 -9.00 12.95 5.13
N ASP A 28 -8.95 12.70 6.43
CA ASP A 28 -8.37 13.59 7.43
C ASP A 28 -6.85 13.68 7.27
N LEU A 29 -6.17 12.58 6.90
CA LEU A 29 -4.74 12.57 6.58
C LEU A 29 -4.44 13.37 5.32
N PHE A 30 -5.30 13.26 4.29
CA PHE A 30 -5.15 14.06 3.07
C PHE A 30 -5.40 15.55 3.34
N GLU A 31 -6.37 15.87 4.19
CA GLU A 31 -6.69 17.24 4.60
C GLU A 31 -5.56 17.83 5.46
N PHE A 32 -5.08 17.09 6.45
CA PHE A 32 -3.92 17.46 7.26
C PHE A 32 -2.68 17.72 6.40
N ALA A 33 -2.39 16.82 5.45
CA ALA A 33 -1.27 16.99 4.54
C ALA A 33 -1.41 18.25 3.69
N LYS A 34 -2.64 18.53 3.19
CA LYS A 34 -2.93 19.74 2.42
C LYS A 34 -2.76 21.01 3.27
N LEU A 35 -3.28 21.02 4.49
CA LEU A 35 -3.17 22.16 5.43
C LEU A 35 -1.72 22.45 5.79
N ASN A 36 -0.89 21.42 5.93
CA ASN A 36 0.52 21.55 6.32
C ASN A 36 1.49 21.60 5.12
N LYS A 37 0.98 21.67 3.87
CA LYS A 37 1.79 21.64 2.64
C LYS A 37 2.72 20.40 2.55
N LEU A 38 2.30 19.29 3.15
CA LEU A 38 3.00 18.02 3.13
C LEU A 38 2.47 17.14 1.99
N ASN A 39 3.31 16.20 1.52
CA ASN A 39 2.87 15.20 0.56
C ASN A 39 2.23 14.01 1.30
N ALA A 40 0.91 13.85 1.19
CA ALA A 40 0.16 12.78 1.84
C ALA A 40 0.70 11.38 1.51
N TYR A 41 1.13 11.13 0.27
CA TYR A 41 1.72 9.85 -0.11
C TYR A 41 3.06 9.61 0.57
N ASN A 42 3.85 10.65 0.79
CA ASN A 42 5.08 10.53 1.56
C ASN A 42 4.78 10.15 3.02
N LEU A 43 3.75 10.74 3.63
CA LEU A 43 3.31 10.38 4.98
C LEU A 43 2.84 8.92 5.05
N ILE A 44 2.04 8.46 4.08
CA ILE A 44 1.50 7.10 4.08
C ILE A 44 2.58 6.03 3.82
N PHE A 45 3.49 6.29 2.88
CA PHE A 45 4.50 5.30 2.49
C PHE A 45 5.74 5.32 3.36
N ASN A 46 6.00 6.41 4.11
CA ASN A 46 7.22 6.62 4.91
C ASN A 46 6.96 7.00 6.38
N GLY A 47 5.71 7.21 6.80
CA GLY A 47 5.32 7.40 8.21
C GLY A 47 5.42 6.07 8.94
N GLY A 48 6.59 5.80 9.51
CA GLY A 48 6.97 4.49 10.02
C GLY A 48 6.43 4.10 11.41
N GLU A 49 5.32 4.68 11.89
CA GLU A 49 4.83 4.46 13.27
C GLU A 49 3.49 3.70 13.37
N GLU A 50 2.79 3.43 12.27
CA GLU A 50 1.54 2.64 12.28
C GLU A 50 1.85 1.22 11.79
N PHE A 51 2.07 0.30 12.73
CA PHE A 51 2.31 -1.13 12.49
C PHE A 51 1.06 -1.84 11.99
N GLU A 52 0.71 -1.66 10.72
CA GLU A 52 -0.38 -2.41 10.08
C GLU A 52 0.14 -3.70 9.41
N ILE A 53 -0.58 -4.81 9.59
CA ILE A 53 -0.19 -6.11 9.02
C ILE A 53 -0.51 -6.12 7.52
N VAL A 54 0.51 -6.31 6.70
CA VAL A 54 0.37 -6.50 5.25
C VAL A 54 0.48 -7.98 4.91
N PHE A 55 -0.51 -8.52 4.21
CA PHE A 55 -0.49 -9.91 3.77
C PHE A 55 -1.06 -10.06 2.35
N THR A 56 -0.82 -11.24 1.75
CA THR A 56 -1.38 -11.62 0.46
C THR A 56 -2.22 -12.88 0.63
N SER A 57 -3.24 -13.03 -0.21
CA SER A 57 -4.08 -14.23 -0.22
C SER A 57 -4.60 -14.51 -1.63
N SER A 58 -4.87 -15.79 -1.91
CA SER A 58 -5.60 -16.19 -3.12
C SER A 58 -6.98 -15.50 -3.15
N PRO A 59 -7.46 -15.06 -4.34
CA PRO A 59 -8.79 -14.50 -4.50
C PRO A 59 -9.92 -15.41 -3.99
N LYS A 60 -9.72 -16.74 -4.03
CA LYS A 60 -10.69 -17.73 -3.54
C LYS A 60 -11.01 -17.56 -2.04
N ASN A 61 -10.07 -17.03 -1.26
CA ASN A 61 -10.25 -16.84 0.19
C ASN A 61 -10.83 -15.47 0.54
N ARG A 62 -11.03 -14.58 -0.44
CA ARG A 62 -11.46 -13.18 -0.22
C ARG A 62 -12.72 -13.09 0.64
N THR A 63 -13.76 -13.83 0.27
CA THR A 63 -15.04 -13.83 1.01
C THR A 63 -14.87 -14.29 2.45
N LYS A 64 -14.06 -15.34 2.68
CA LYS A 64 -13.78 -15.87 4.02
C LYS A 64 -13.03 -14.86 4.88
N ILE A 65 -12.00 -14.22 4.33
CA ILE A 65 -11.19 -13.21 5.02
C ILE A 65 -12.04 -12.00 5.38
N THR A 66 -12.82 -11.47 4.44
CA THR A 66 -13.72 -10.33 4.69
C THR A 66 -14.76 -10.65 5.76
N TYR A 67 -15.34 -11.86 5.74
CA TYR A 67 -16.27 -12.30 6.77
C TYR A 67 -15.61 -12.32 8.16
N LEU A 68 -14.42 -12.92 8.27
CA LEU A 68 -13.69 -13.01 9.54
C LEU A 68 -13.29 -11.62 10.07
N ALA A 69 -12.78 -10.74 9.21
CA ALA A 69 -12.43 -9.38 9.58
C ALA A 69 -13.63 -8.62 10.17
N ARG A 70 -14.80 -8.70 9.53
CA ARG A 70 -16.05 -8.11 10.04
C ARG A 70 -16.47 -8.71 11.37
N LYS A 71 -16.45 -10.04 11.50
CA LYS A 71 -16.84 -10.75 12.72
C LYS A 71 -15.95 -10.38 13.91
N LEU A 72 -14.65 -10.25 13.67
CA LEU A 72 -13.64 -9.92 14.67
C LEU A 72 -13.46 -8.41 14.87
N LYS A 73 -14.19 -7.58 14.12
CA LYS A 73 -14.05 -6.11 14.11
C LYS A 73 -12.63 -5.63 13.83
N VAL A 74 -11.90 -6.36 12.99
CA VAL A 74 -10.55 -6.01 12.55
C VAL A 74 -10.66 -5.17 11.26
N PRO A 75 -10.07 -3.96 11.22
CA PRO A 75 -9.98 -3.19 9.99
C PRO A 75 -9.28 -3.98 8.89
N LEU A 76 -9.90 -4.07 7.71
CA LEU A 76 -9.33 -4.75 6.56
C LEU A 76 -9.50 -3.89 5.32
N MET A 77 -8.38 -3.63 4.63
CA MET A 77 -8.37 -2.91 3.37
C MET A 77 -7.65 -3.70 2.30
N GLU A 78 -8.34 -3.98 1.21
CA GLU A 78 -7.70 -4.51 0.00
C GLU A 78 -7.08 -3.34 -0.78
N ILE A 79 -5.74 -3.29 -0.78
CA ILE A 79 -4.97 -2.19 -1.37
C ILE A 79 -4.49 -2.47 -2.80
N GLY A 80 -4.58 -3.72 -3.28
CA GLY A 80 -3.98 -4.09 -4.56
C GLY A 80 -3.99 -5.58 -4.84
N ASN A 81 -3.16 -5.99 -5.81
CA ASN A 81 -3.02 -7.38 -6.23
C ASN A 81 -1.55 -7.75 -6.51
N VAL A 82 -1.28 -9.06 -6.55
CA VAL A 82 0.04 -9.63 -6.83
C VAL A 82 0.03 -10.25 -8.22
N THR A 83 1.07 -9.99 -8.99
CA THR A 83 1.24 -10.45 -10.38
C THR A 83 2.64 -11.04 -10.61
N LYS A 84 2.82 -11.75 -11.72
CA LYS A 84 4.15 -12.24 -12.12
C LYS A 84 5.09 -11.06 -12.42
N GLY A 85 6.37 -11.19 -12.05
CA GLY A 85 7.39 -10.17 -12.26
C GLY A 85 8.02 -9.71 -10.94
N SER A 86 8.61 -8.51 -10.90
CA SER A 86 9.21 -7.96 -9.68
C SER A 86 8.94 -6.46 -9.54
N GLY A 87 9.15 -5.97 -8.31
CA GLY A 87 8.97 -4.58 -7.91
C GLY A 87 7.57 -4.26 -7.41
N VAL A 88 7.42 -3.05 -6.89
CA VAL A 88 6.18 -2.49 -6.37
C VAL A 88 5.79 -1.28 -7.21
N VAL A 89 4.53 -1.22 -7.64
CA VAL A 89 3.99 -0.12 -8.44
C VAL A 89 2.67 0.36 -7.86
N PHE A 90 2.40 1.66 -7.95
CA PHE A 90 1.10 2.26 -7.69
C PHE A 90 0.46 2.66 -9.02
N LEU A 91 -0.80 2.26 -9.21
CA LEU A 91 -1.61 2.66 -10.35
C LEU A 91 -2.65 3.68 -9.90
N GLN A 92 -2.59 4.89 -10.46
CA GLN A 92 -3.54 5.96 -10.18
C GLN A 92 -3.92 6.68 -11.47
N ASN A 93 -5.22 6.83 -11.73
CA ASN A 93 -5.74 7.52 -12.91
C ASN A 93 -5.09 7.04 -14.22
N GLY A 94 -4.87 5.72 -14.35
CA GLY A 94 -4.22 5.10 -15.50
C GLY A 94 -2.69 5.28 -15.58
N LYS A 95 -2.09 6.06 -14.67
CA LYS A 95 -0.64 6.26 -14.59
C LYS A 95 0.00 5.30 -13.59
N THR A 96 1.15 4.74 -13.97
CA THR A 96 1.92 3.82 -13.14
C THR A 96 3.14 4.52 -12.57
N TYR A 97 3.37 4.34 -11.27
CA TYR A 97 4.48 4.94 -10.54
C TYR A 97 5.22 3.86 -9.75
N ARG A 98 6.55 3.88 -9.76
CA ARG A 98 7.35 2.89 -9.04
C ARG A 98 7.55 3.31 -7.60
N ILE A 99 7.26 2.40 -6.67
CA ILE A 99 7.55 2.58 -5.23
C ILE A 99 8.91 1.97 -4.94
N LYS A 100 9.87 2.77 -4.48
CA LYS A 100 11.21 2.29 -4.10
C LYS A 100 11.27 2.01 -2.60
N ASP A 101 12.31 1.28 -2.20
CA ASP A 101 12.56 0.88 -0.81
C ASP A 101 12.81 2.07 0.12
N SER A 102 13.24 3.21 -0.43
CA SER A 102 13.41 4.51 0.24
C SER A 102 12.18 5.42 0.17
N GLY A 103 11.02 4.86 -0.22
CA GLY A 103 9.75 5.56 -0.26
C GLY A 103 9.24 5.95 -1.65
N TRP A 104 8.15 6.72 -1.62
CA TRP A 104 7.52 7.26 -2.83
C TRP A 104 8.34 8.39 -3.45
N GLN A 105 8.98 8.14 -4.59
CA GLN A 105 9.56 9.20 -5.44
C GLN A 105 8.52 9.61 -6.48
N HIS A 106 7.72 10.63 -6.16
CA HIS A 106 6.96 11.34 -7.19
C HIS A 106 8.00 11.94 -8.13
N PHE A 107 7.99 11.56 -9.42
CA PHE A 107 8.84 12.21 -10.42
C PHE A 107 8.61 13.71 -10.31
N ARG A 108 9.61 14.43 -9.79
CA ARG A 108 9.73 15.87 -9.97
C ARG A 108 10.06 16.05 -11.43
N SER A 109 9.11 16.60 -12.20
CA SER A 109 9.46 17.38 -13.38
C SER A 109 10.26 18.60 -12.94
#